data_AF-A0A8H7FRZ8-F1
#
_entry.id   AF-A0A8H7FRZ8-F1
#
_cell.length_a   1.000
_cell.length_b   1.000
_cell.length_c   1.000
_cell.angle_alpha   90.00
_cell.angle_beta   90.00
_cell.angle_gamma   90.00
#
_symmetry.space_group_name_H-M   'P 1'
#
loop_
_entity.id
_entity.type
_entity.pdbx_description
1 polymer ?
#
loop_
_entity_poly.entity_id
_entity_poly.type
_entity_poly.pdbx_seq_one_letter_code
_entity_poly.pdbx_strand_id
1 'polypeptide(L)'
;MELVLHYMYMVAIKDAKAWKNDTPFELSMIGLWNLIIVWLKLLLPWRFFRLWALADGIDPPENMVRCVLNNYSALGFWRSWHRSYNMWLIRYIYIPLGGTKNAAVNTVVIFTFVALWHDLSFKLLAWGWLVSLFILPELLATYLLPASKVMFEYR
;
A
#
# COMPACT_ATOMS: atom_id res chain seq x y z
N MET A 1 -19.48 6.60 -2.52
CA MET A 1 -18.57 6.17 -3.58
C MET A 1 -19.08 6.63 -4.94
N GLU A 2 -20.32 6.30 -5.29
CA GLU A 2 -20.99 6.77 -6.53
C GLU A 2 -20.92 8.28 -6.72
N LEU A 3 -21.21 9.07 -5.68
CA LEU A 3 -21.14 10.53 -5.77
C LEU A 3 -19.72 11.03 -6.09
N VAL A 4 -18.69 10.43 -5.49
CA VAL A 4 -17.28 10.76 -5.79
C VAL A 4 -16.95 10.38 -7.23
N LEU A 5 -17.33 9.18 -7.69
CA LEU A 5 -17.11 8.75 -9.08
C LEU A 5 -17.86 9.61 -10.09
N HIS A 6 -19.02 10.15 -9.72
CA HIS A 6 -19.85 11.00 -10.57
C HIS A 6 -19.23 12.39 -10.81
N TYR A 7 -18.54 12.95 -9.81
CA TYR A 7 -17.89 14.26 -9.91
C TYR A 7 -16.38 14.17 -10.18
N MET A 8 -15.77 13.00 -9.98
CA MET A 8 -14.34 12.78 -10.13
C MET A 8 -14.05 11.76 -11.22
N TYR A 9 -13.90 12.26 -12.45
CA TYR A 9 -13.70 11.47 -13.65
C TYR A 9 -12.31 10.82 -13.79
N MET A 10 -11.59 10.58 -12.68
CA MET A 10 -10.23 10.05 -12.71
C MET A 10 -10.12 8.70 -13.41
N VAL A 11 -11.15 7.86 -13.27
CA VAL A 11 -11.22 6.57 -13.97
C VAL A 11 -11.39 6.78 -15.47
N ALA A 12 -12.27 7.69 -15.89
CA ALA A 12 -12.48 8.01 -17.30
C ALA A 12 -11.24 8.67 -17.93
N ILE A 13 -10.57 9.58 -17.20
CA ILE A 13 -9.29 10.18 -17.61
C ILE A 13 -8.25 9.08 -17.82
N LYS A 14 -8.13 8.15 -16.84
CA LYS A 14 -7.25 6.96 -16.88
C LYS A 14 -7.52 6.08 -18.12
N ASP A 15 -8.78 5.79 -18.41
CA ASP A 15 -9.13 4.85 -19.48
C ASP A 15 -9.02 5.49 -20.86
N ALA A 16 -9.39 6.78 -20.99
CA ALA A 16 -9.29 7.54 -22.24
C ALA A 16 -7.87 8.03 -22.57
N LYS A 17 -6.90 7.86 -21.64
CA LYS A 17 -5.54 8.41 -21.79
C LYS A 17 -5.51 9.94 -21.97
N ALA A 18 -6.47 10.62 -21.33
CA ALA A 18 -6.73 12.04 -21.51
C ALA A 18 -5.86 12.92 -20.58
N TRP A 19 -4.54 12.69 -20.56
CA TRP A 19 -3.59 13.42 -19.71
C TRP A 19 -2.32 13.88 -20.44
N LYS A 20 -2.34 13.90 -21.79
CA LYS A 20 -1.15 14.19 -22.60
C LYS A 20 -0.61 15.61 -22.44
N ASN A 21 -1.47 16.56 -22.07
CA ASN A 21 -1.13 17.98 -21.94
C ASN A 21 -1.06 18.42 -20.46
N ASP A 22 -1.21 17.47 -19.53
CA ASP A 22 -1.25 17.76 -18.11
C ASP A 22 0.15 18.07 -17.60
N THR A 23 0.25 19.08 -16.76
CA THR A 23 1.47 19.39 -16.01
C THR A 23 1.81 18.25 -15.05
N PRO A 24 3.07 18.11 -14.61
CA PRO A 24 3.45 17.13 -13.60
C PRO A 24 2.62 17.21 -12.31
N PHE A 25 2.19 18.42 -11.93
CA PHE A 25 1.32 18.64 -10.78
C PHE A 25 -0.08 18.05 -11.00
N GLU A 26 -0.71 18.33 -12.15
CA GLU A 26 -2.03 17.79 -12.50
C GLU A 26 -2.01 16.26 -12.58
N LEU A 27 -0.96 15.68 -13.20
CA LEU A 27 -0.74 14.23 -13.22
C LEU A 27 -0.64 13.64 -11.81
N SER A 28 0.08 14.32 -10.91
CA SER A 28 0.19 13.88 -9.52
C SER A 28 -1.16 13.90 -8.79
N MET A 29 -1.99 14.91 -9.08
CA MET A 29 -3.32 15.04 -8.50
C MET A 29 -4.27 13.96 -9.00
N ILE A 30 -4.21 13.65 -10.29
CA ILE A 30 -4.98 12.54 -10.89
C ILE A 30 -4.58 11.22 -10.24
N GLY A 31 -3.28 10.97 -10.09
CA GLY A 31 -2.76 9.78 -9.41
C GLY A 31 -3.20 9.67 -7.96
N LEU A 32 -3.15 10.77 -7.20
CA LEU A 32 -3.58 10.83 -5.81
C LEU A 32 -5.06 10.51 -5.66
N TRP A 33 -5.91 11.14 -6.47
CA TRP A 33 -7.34 10.89 -6.43
C TRP A 33 -7.72 9.48 -6.86
N ASN A 34 -7.01 8.93 -7.84
CA ASN A 34 -7.17 7.52 -8.21
C ASN A 34 -6.84 6.62 -7.01
N LEU A 35 -5.75 6.88 -6.29
CA LEU A 35 -5.38 6.12 -5.10
C LEU A 35 -6.43 6.23 -3.97
N ILE A 36 -7.03 7.41 -3.76
CA ILE A 36 -8.15 7.61 -2.82
C ILE A 36 -9.37 6.77 -3.23
N ILE A 37 -9.71 6.75 -4.52
CA ILE A 37 -10.83 5.95 -5.03
C ILE A 37 -10.56 4.46 -4.82
N VAL A 38 -9.35 3.98 -5.11
CA VAL A 38 -8.96 2.58 -4.85
C VAL A 38 -9.06 2.25 -3.36
N TRP A 39 -8.59 3.15 -2.49
CA TRP A 39 -8.71 2.99 -1.04
C TRP A 39 -10.17 2.87 -0.60
N LEU A 40 -11.06 3.76 -1.07
CA LEU A 40 -12.50 3.70 -0.79
C LEU A 40 -13.13 2.40 -1.29
N LYS A 41 -12.75 1.96 -2.51
CA LYS A 41 -13.23 0.72 -3.12
C LYS A 41 -12.87 -0.53 -2.31
N LEU A 42 -11.75 -0.51 -1.59
CA LEU A 42 -11.35 -1.63 -0.74
C LEU A 42 -11.89 -1.49 0.68
N LEU A 43 -11.94 -0.27 1.22
CA LEU A 43 -12.44 0.01 2.56
C LEU A 43 -13.92 -0.36 2.72
N LEU A 44 -14.78 0.07 1.78
CA LEU A 44 -16.22 -0.09 1.95
C LEU A 44 -16.66 -1.57 1.94
N PRO A 45 -16.27 -2.40 0.95
CA PRO A 45 -16.58 -3.83 0.99
C PRO A 45 -15.98 -4.51 2.22
N TRP A 46 -14.74 -4.18 2.59
CA TRP A 46 -14.11 -4.80 3.76
C TRP A 46 -14.89 -4.53 5.04
N ARG A 47 -15.22 -3.26 5.32
CA ARG A 47 -15.98 -2.89 6.52
C ARG A 47 -17.39 -3.45 6.49
N PHE A 48 -18.01 -3.55 5.32
CA PHE A 48 -19.31 -4.17 5.15
C PHE A 48 -19.27 -5.65 5.59
N PHE A 49 -18.34 -6.45 5.08
CA PHE A 49 -18.24 -7.86 5.49
C PHE A 49 -17.77 -8.04 6.93
N ARG A 50 -16.88 -7.17 7.42
CA ARG A 50 -16.46 -7.17 8.82
C ARG A 50 -17.62 -6.89 9.77
N LEU A 51 -18.55 -6.00 9.42
CA LEU A 51 -19.74 -5.73 10.22
C LEU A 51 -20.55 -7.00 10.46
N TRP A 52 -20.78 -7.80 9.40
CA TRP A 52 -21.50 -9.07 9.50
C TRP A 52 -20.74 -10.10 10.31
N ALA A 53 -19.43 -10.23 10.11
CA ALA A 53 -18.60 -11.13 10.92
C ALA A 53 -18.67 -10.78 12.42
N LEU A 54 -18.63 -9.49 12.75
CA LEU A 54 -18.77 -9.02 14.13
C LEU A 54 -20.15 -9.31 14.71
N ALA A 55 -21.22 -9.22 13.90
CA ALA A 55 -22.56 -9.61 14.31
C ALA A 55 -22.65 -11.11 14.64
N ASP A 56 -21.86 -11.93 13.95
CA ASP A 56 -21.71 -13.38 14.22
C ASP A 56 -20.70 -13.69 15.34
N GLY A 57 -20.14 -12.69 16.02
CA GLY A 57 -19.17 -12.85 17.11
C GLY A 57 -17.74 -13.17 16.68
N ILE A 58 -17.42 -13.04 15.38
CA ILE A 58 -16.08 -13.21 14.82
C ILE A 58 -15.44 -11.84 14.64
N ASP A 59 -14.23 -11.62 15.18
CA ASP A 59 -13.47 -10.38 14.98
C ASP A 59 -12.37 -10.56 13.91
N PRO A 60 -12.66 -10.31 12.62
CA PRO A 60 -11.65 -10.32 11.59
C PRO A 60 -10.79 -9.04 11.64
N PRO A 61 -9.51 -9.11 11.23
CA PRO A 61 -8.61 -7.97 11.27
C PRO A 61 -9.11 -6.79 10.41
N GLU A 62 -9.06 -5.56 10.91
CA GLU A 62 -9.28 -4.37 10.06
C GLU A 62 -8.17 -4.25 9.00
N ASN A 63 -8.56 -4.06 7.75
CA ASN A 63 -7.70 -4.23 6.58
C ASN A 63 -7.23 -2.89 6.01
N MET A 64 -8.02 -1.83 6.18
CA MET A 64 -7.64 -0.46 5.83
C MET A 64 -7.57 0.38 7.09
N VAL A 65 -6.42 0.30 7.78
CA VAL A 65 -6.25 0.86 9.14
C VAL A 65 -6.09 2.38 9.13
N ARG A 66 -5.46 2.92 8.09
CA ARG A 66 -5.20 4.36 7.95
C ARG A 66 -5.81 4.90 6.67
N CYS A 67 -6.17 6.19 6.72
CA CYS A 67 -6.50 6.94 5.52
C CYS A 67 -5.24 7.05 4.65
N VAL A 68 -5.37 6.89 3.33
CA VAL A 68 -4.24 6.96 2.40
C VAL A 68 -3.47 8.28 2.52
N LEU A 69 -4.17 9.39 2.77
CA LEU A 69 -3.60 10.72 2.94
C LEU A 69 -2.89 10.94 4.28
N ASN A 70 -3.08 10.05 5.26
CA ASN A 70 -2.49 10.15 6.59
C ASN A 70 -1.36 9.11 6.78
N ASN A 71 -0.47 9.01 5.80
CA ASN A 71 0.72 8.17 5.87
C ASN A 71 1.98 9.03 5.73
N TYR A 72 2.84 8.96 6.75
CA TYR A 72 4.12 9.67 6.81
C TYR A 72 5.33 8.75 6.54
N SER A 73 5.08 7.48 6.20
CA SER A 73 6.08 6.43 6.01
C SER A 73 5.58 5.47 4.93
N ALA A 74 6.44 5.11 3.98
CA ALA A 74 6.07 4.17 2.92
C ALA A 74 5.89 2.76 3.50
N LEU A 75 6.78 2.34 4.41
CA LEU A 75 6.62 1.10 5.18
C LEU A 75 5.31 1.10 5.98
N GLY A 76 4.97 2.21 6.63
CA GLY A 76 3.73 2.38 7.38
C GLY A 76 2.49 2.30 6.48
N PHE A 77 2.56 2.89 5.30
CA PHE A 77 1.52 2.77 4.27
C PHE A 77 1.29 1.29 3.90
N TRP A 78 2.33 0.56 3.50
CA TRP A 78 2.19 -0.84 3.07
C TRP A 78 1.80 -1.82 4.18
N ARG A 79 2.10 -1.50 5.45
CA ARG A 79 1.65 -2.28 6.60
C ARG A 79 0.19 -2.03 6.98
N SER A 80 -0.32 -0.84 6.66
CA SER A 80 -1.70 -0.43 6.98
C SER A 80 -2.66 -0.61 5.80
N TRP A 81 -2.12 -0.70 4.58
CA TRP A 81 -2.83 -1.02 3.36
C TRP A 81 -2.99 -2.54 3.23
N HIS A 82 -4.23 -3.01 3.21
CA HIS A 82 -4.53 -4.44 3.07
C HIS A 82 -3.86 -5.29 4.17
N ARG A 83 -4.03 -4.90 5.44
CA ARG A 83 -3.37 -5.50 6.62
C ARG A 83 -3.51 -7.01 6.72
N SER A 84 -4.67 -7.60 6.43
CA SER A 84 -4.87 -9.05 6.54
C SER A 84 -3.96 -9.82 5.57
N TYR A 85 -3.83 -9.31 4.35
CA TYR A 85 -2.90 -9.84 3.35
C TYR A 85 -1.44 -9.57 3.72
N ASN A 86 -1.13 -8.38 4.26
CA ASN A 86 0.20 -8.11 4.79
C ASN A 86 0.61 -9.11 5.89
N MET A 87 -0.29 -9.45 6.81
CA MET A 87 -0.05 -10.48 7.82
C MET A 87 0.19 -11.86 7.21
N TRP A 88 -0.55 -12.20 6.15
CA TRP A 88 -0.33 -13.44 5.40
C TRP A 88 1.06 -13.46 4.74
N LEU A 89 1.44 -12.40 4.04
CA LEU A 89 2.76 -12.25 3.42
C LEU A 89 3.88 -12.36 4.46
N ILE A 90 3.69 -11.74 5.64
CA ILE A 90 4.65 -11.83 6.73
C ILE A 90 4.82 -13.28 7.19
N ARG A 91 3.70 -13.96 7.47
CA ARG A 91 3.70 -15.31 8.02
C ARG A 91 4.26 -16.35 7.06
N TYR A 92 3.92 -16.25 5.78
CA TYR A 92 4.17 -17.31 4.80
C TYR A 92 5.32 -17.03 3.84
N ILE A 93 5.79 -15.79 3.73
CA ILE A 93 6.91 -15.42 2.83
C ILE A 93 8.03 -14.76 3.64
N TYR A 94 7.74 -13.67 4.34
CA TYR A 94 8.78 -12.87 5.02
C TYR A 94 9.54 -13.65 6.09
N ILE A 95 8.82 -14.29 7.03
CA ILE A 95 9.42 -15.04 8.14
C ILE A 95 10.22 -16.24 7.62
N PRO A 96 9.68 -17.11 6.73
CA PRO A 96 10.45 -18.22 6.17
C PRO A 96 11.73 -17.82 5.43
N LEU A 97 11.76 -16.63 4.81
CA LEU A 97 12.95 -16.12 4.11
C LEU A 97 13.97 -15.42 5.03
N GLY A 98 13.88 -15.60 6.35
CA GLY A 98 14.85 -15.06 7.31
C GLY A 98 14.50 -13.69 7.86
N GLY A 99 13.29 -13.19 7.60
CA GLY A 99 12.72 -12.02 8.24
C GLY A 99 13.57 -10.75 8.12
N THR A 100 13.88 -10.13 9.25
CA THR A 100 14.63 -8.86 9.29
C THR A 100 16.06 -8.97 8.80
N LYS A 101 16.69 -10.15 8.88
CA LYS A 101 18.06 -10.37 8.40
C LYS A 101 18.18 -10.18 6.88
N ASN A 102 17.11 -10.52 6.15
CA ASN A 102 17.05 -10.45 4.69
C ASN A 102 16.02 -9.40 4.21
N ALA A 103 15.77 -8.34 5.00
CA ALA A 103 14.66 -7.43 4.77
C ALA A 103 14.64 -6.80 3.35
N ALA A 104 15.81 -6.51 2.76
CA ALA A 104 15.91 -5.99 1.39
C ALA A 104 15.45 -7.04 0.34
N VAL A 105 16.01 -8.25 0.41
CA VAL A 105 15.64 -9.36 -0.48
C VAL A 105 14.16 -9.71 -0.32
N ASN A 106 13.70 -9.78 0.94
CA ASN A 106 12.31 -10.10 1.25
C ASN A 106 11.35 -9.04 0.69
N THR A 107 11.73 -7.76 0.70
CA THR A 107 10.92 -6.68 0.11
C THR A 107 10.73 -6.92 -1.39
N VAL A 108 11.82 -7.17 -2.13
CA VAL A 108 11.76 -7.42 -3.58
C VAL A 108 10.94 -8.67 -3.91
N VAL A 109 11.14 -9.76 -3.16
CA VAL A 109 10.40 -11.02 -3.36
C VAL A 109 8.91 -10.83 -3.07
N ILE A 110 8.57 -10.14 -1.97
CA ILE A 110 7.18 -9.89 -1.60
C ILE A 110 6.49 -9.05 -2.67
N PHE A 111 7.06 -7.92 -3.09
CA PHE A 111 6.42 -7.08 -4.12
C PHE A 111 6.34 -7.76 -5.49
N THR A 112 7.30 -8.63 -5.81
CA THR A 112 7.22 -9.49 -7.00
C THR A 112 6.03 -10.45 -6.88
N PHE A 113 5.87 -11.13 -5.73
CA PHE A 113 4.72 -11.99 -5.49
C PHE A 113 3.39 -11.23 -5.52
N VAL A 114 3.32 -10.04 -4.91
CA VAL A 114 2.11 -9.19 -4.94
C VAL A 114 1.75 -8.80 -6.38
N ALA A 115 2.73 -8.43 -7.20
CA ALA A 115 2.48 -8.15 -8.62
C ALA A 115 1.90 -9.37 -9.33
N LEU A 116 2.55 -10.54 -9.19
CA LEU A 116 2.10 -11.79 -9.83
C LEU A 116 0.73 -12.28 -9.30
N TRP A 117 0.43 -12.06 -8.03
CA TRP A 117 -0.85 -12.39 -7.41
C TRP A 117 -2.02 -11.58 -8.00
N HIS A 118 -1.75 -10.35 -8.44
CA HIS A 118 -2.76 -9.48 -9.01
C HIS A 118 -2.93 -9.66 -10.53
N ASP A 119 -1.85 -9.72 -11.30
CA ASP A 119 -1.88 -9.93 -12.76
C ASP A 119 -0.48 -10.28 -13.32
N LEU A 120 -0.42 -11.05 -14.41
CA LEU A 120 0.82 -11.38 -15.12
C LEU A 120 1.29 -10.27 -16.09
N SER A 121 0.88 -9.03 -15.85
CA SER A 121 1.29 -7.89 -16.66
C SER A 121 2.68 -7.40 -16.27
N PHE A 122 3.57 -7.24 -17.26
CA PHE A 122 4.90 -6.64 -17.04
C PHE A 122 4.83 -5.23 -16.43
N LYS A 123 3.76 -4.48 -16.71
CA LYS A 123 3.53 -3.16 -16.11
C LYS A 123 3.41 -3.23 -14.60
N LEU A 124 2.75 -4.26 -14.09
CA LEU A 124 2.53 -4.44 -12.65
C LEU A 124 3.80 -4.94 -11.95
N LEU A 125 4.56 -5.80 -12.63
CA LEU A 125 5.87 -6.23 -12.15
C LEU A 125 6.85 -5.06 -12.04
N ALA A 126 6.94 -4.23 -13.08
CA ALA A 126 7.76 -3.02 -13.07
C ALA A 126 7.34 -2.05 -11.95
N TRP A 127 6.04 -1.90 -11.73
CA TRP A 127 5.51 -1.12 -10.59
C TRP A 127 5.94 -1.71 -9.24
N GLY A 128 5.87 -3.03 -9.05
CA GLY A 128 6.26 -3.69 -7.80
C GLY A 128 7.76 -3.50 -7.48
N TRP A 129 8.61 -3.55 -8.49
CA TRP A 129 10.04 -3.27 -8.35
C TRP A 129 10.33 -1.80 -8.08
N LEU A 130 9.61 -0.88 -8.74
CA LEU A 130 9.71 0.54 -8.47
C LEU A 130 9.34 0.86 -7.01
N VAL A 131 8.26 0.25 -6.50
CA VAL A 131 7.86 0.39 -5.10
C VAL A 131 8.92 -0.16 -4.16
N SER A 132 9.49 -1.33 -4.48
CA SER A 132 10.59 -1.91 -3.70
C SER A 132 11.78 -0.96 -3.63
N LEU A 133 12.16 -0.35 -4.75
CA LEU A 133 13.25 0.62 -4.83
C LEU A 133 13.00 1.84 -3.93
N PHE A 134 11.77 2.33 -3.83
CA PHE A 134 11.43 3.47 -2.96
C PHE A 134 11.38 3.11 -1.46
N ILE A 135 11.11 1.85 -1.11
CA ILE A 135 11.06 1.39 0.28
C ILE A 135 12.45 1.10 0.84
N LEU A 136 13.37 0.62 -0.01
CA LEU A 136 14.73 0.25 0.42
C LEU A 136 15.48 1.37 1.15
N PRO A 137 15.46 2.65 0.70
CA PRO A 137 16.06 3.75 1.44
C PRO A 137 15.49 3.94 2.84
N GLU A 138 14.17 3.85 3.01
CA GLU A 138 13.53 3.97 4.33
C GLU A 138 13.93 2.82 5.26
N LEU A 139 14.01 1.61 4.72
CA LEU A 139 14.45 0.43 5.45
C LEU A 139 15.93 0.55 5.88
N LEU A 140 16.80 1.00 4.98
CA LEU A 140 18.21 1.24 5.26
C LEU A 140 18.39 2.35 6.30
N ALA A 141 17.65 3.46 6.19
CA ALA A 141 17.66 4.53 7.18
C ALA A 141 17.24 4.02 8.57
N THR A 142 16.20 3.20 8.64
CA THR A 142 15.75 2.59 9.90
C THR A 142 16.78 1.64 10.51
N TYR A 143 17.54 0.92 9.68
CA TYR A 143 18.62 0.04 10.13
C TYR A 143 19.86 0.80 10.62
N LEU A 144 20.24 1.87 9.92
CA LEU A 144 21.43 2.67 10.25
C LEU A 144 21.18 3.66 11.39
N LEU A 145 19.98 4.24 11.46
CA LEU A 145 19.54 5.23 12.44
C LEU A 145 18.37 4.69 13.28
N PRO A 146 18.57 3.66 14.11
CA PRO A 146 17.50 3.14 14.95
C PRO A 146 17.00 4.23 15.90
N ALA A 147 15.68 4.34 16.05
CA ALA A 147 15.03 5.37 16.89
C ALA A 147 15.50 5.35 18.36
N SER A 148 16.00 4.21 18.84
CA SER A 148 16.63 4.10 20.17
C SER A 148 17.91 4.92 20.30
N LYS A 149 18.64 5.22 19.23
CA LYS A 149 19.83 6.08 19.30
C LYS A 149 19.47 7.57 19.29
N VAL A 150 18.40 7.94 18.58
CA VAL A 150 17.99 9.34 18.40
C VAL A 150 17.20 9.87 19.58
N MET A 151 16.37 9.03 20.22
CA MET A 151 15.50 9.44 21.33
C MET A 151 16.26 9.60 22.66
N PHE A 152 17.47 9.05 22.79
CA PHE A 152 18.33 9.25 23.97
C PHE A 152 19.11 10.57 23.95
N GLU A 153 19.21 11.26 22.81
CA GLU A 153 19.87 12.58 22.72
C GLU A 153 18.96 13.76 23.13
N TYR A 154 17.68 13.51 23.39
CA TYR A 154 16.67 14.53 23.74
C TYR A 154 16.02 14.33 25.13
N ARG A 155 16.65 13.54 26.03
CA ARG A 155 16.31 13.44 27.46
C ARG A 155 17.52 13.81 28.30
#